data_AF-A0A8H4RK51-F1
#
_entry.id   AF-A0A8H4RK51-F1
#
_cell.length_a   1.000
_cell.length_b   1.000
_cell.length_c   1.000
_cell.angle_alpha   90.00
_cell.angle_beta   90.00
_cell.angle_gamma   90.00
#
_symmetry.space_group_name_H-M   'P 1'
#
loop_
_entity.id
_entity.type
_entity.pdbx_description
1 polymer ?
#
loop_
_entity_poly.entity_id
_entity_poly.type
_entity_poly.pdbx_seq_one_letter_code
_entity_poly.pdbx_strand_id
1 'polypeptide(L)'
;MCVKRNLKCEYVKGRNDKEAEASGPLSSSHESVNVISPAKDLVTSLPFSTHEVPFNIAVPLNTSFSIPSRFVPSALHKSYMATYLHANISSLALQSRTFFIHHSTLTPPIPSPLQSALSVSALAILSSPSTFSILDSHLRTLITTSPQTFYSPLSILHSVQALIIYQLIRLFSSHSTAQQKFHAETSFPLLNKWTIALQTAYFELPPATTTFQEWIVKESIRRTILTSVFLRSYYCSERDGYTELVPLLASLPVTNKGWIWEMGMEEWGEDLGVSVEDVRNTNDSE
;
A
#
# COMPACT_ATOMS: atom_id res chain seq x y z
N MET A 1 -21.30 -9.79 24.12
CA MET A 1 -21.52 -8.66 23.18
C MET A 1 -22.76 -7.81 23.52
N CYS A 2 -23.85 -8.36 24.09
CA CYS A 2 -25.11 -7.65 24.39
C CYS A 2 -24.98 -6.26 25.06
N VAL A 3 -24.17 -6.15 26.13
CA VAL A 3 -24.14 -4.97 27.01
C VAL A 3 -23.80 -3.66 26.26
N LYS A 4 -23.00 -3.71 25.19
CA LYS A 4 -22.66 -2.53 24.36
C LYS A 4 -23.80 -2.06 23.42
N ARG A 5 -24.97 -2.70 23.42
CA ARG A 5 -26.10 -2.39 22.52
C ARG A 5 -27.46 -2.20 23.24
N ASN A 6 -27.49 -2.15 24.57
CA ASN A 6 -28.70 -1.92 25.37
C ASN A 6 -29.87 -2.89 25.12
N LEU A 7 -29.58 -4.10 24.64
CA LEU A 7 -30.56 -5.17 24.43
C LEU A 7 -30.71 -6.02 25.69
N LYS A 8 -31.96 -6.30 26.09
CA LYS A 8 -32.25 -7.37 27.07
C LYS A 8 -31.85 -8.71 26.46
N CYS A 9 -30.89 -9.39 27.06
CA CYS A 9 -30.49 -10.75 26.69
C CYS A 9 -30.90 -11.71 27.81
N GLU A 10 -32.02 -12.41 27.61
CA GLU A 10 -32.40 -13.55 28.47
C GLU A 10 -31.52 -14.76 28.15
N TYR A 11 -30.99 -15.39 29.20
CA TYR A 11 -30.24 -16.63 29.08
C TYR A 11 -31.18 -17.82 29.31
N VAL A 12 -31.54 -18.53 28.24
CA VAL A 12 -32.23 -19.82 28.35
C VAL A 12 -31.29 -20.82 29.01
N LYS A 13 -31.64 -21.26 30.23
CA LYS A 13 -30.81 -22.15 31.04
C LYS A 13 -30.92 -23.59 30.54
N GLY A 14 -29.97 -24.01 29.71
CA GLY A 14 -29.82 -25.40 29.27
C GLY A 14 -29.72 -26.37 30.44
N ARG A 15 -30.28 -27.58 30.26
CA ARG A 15 -30.38 -28.63 31.28
C ARG A 15 -29.14 -29.53 31.25
N ASN A 16 -28.63 -29.93 32.42
CA ASN A 16 -27.65 -31.01 32.53
C ASN A 16 -28.38 -32.36 32.52
N ASP A 17 -27.76 -33.39 31.94
CA ASP A 17 -28.06 -34.80 32.19
C ASP A 17 -26.76 -35.65 32.15
N LYS A 18 -26.86 -36.93 32.51
CA LYS A 18 -25.78 -37.87 32.96
C LYS A 18 -25.90 -39.22 32.23
N GLU A 19 -24.98 -40.20 32.26
CA GLU A 19 -23.73 -40.53 32.99
C GLU A 19 -22.82 -41.34 31.98
N ALA A 20 -21.76 -42.16 32.18
CA ALA A 20 -20.97 -42.67 33.32
C ALA A 20 -19.57 -43.20 32.85
N GLU A 21 -18.72 -43.54 33.83
CA GLU A 21 -17.85 -44.75 34.01
C GLU A 21 -17.21 -45.51 32.80
N ALA A 22 -16.04 -46.16 32.91
CA ALA A 22 -15.28 -46.61 34.08
C ALA A 22 -13.74 -46.78 33.87
N SER A 23 -13.01 -46.92 34.98
CA SER A 23 -11.84 -47.81 35.22
C SER A 23 -10.47 -47.62 34.54
N GLY A 24 -9.43 -47.49 35.39
CA GLY A 24 -8.19 -48.28 35.27
C GLY A 24 -6.86 -47.55 34.95
N PRO A 25 -5.82 -47.64 35.81
CA PRO A 25 -4.51 -47.01 35.56
C PRO A 25 -3.34 -47.99 35.35
N LEU A 26 -2.28 -47.58 34.64
CA LEU A 26 -0.89 -47.81 35.08
C LEU A 26 0.16 -46.91 34.40
N SER A 27 1.27 -46.73 35.14
CA SER A 27 2.52 -46.00 34.85
C SER A 27 3.17 -46.18 33.47
N SER A 28 3.64 -45.08 32.88
CA SER A 28 5.06 -44.94 32.49
C SER A 28 5.52 -43.47 32.46
N SER A 29 6.83 -43.25 32.68
CA SER A 29 7.50 -41.94 32.67
C SER A 29 7.89 -41.49 31.26
N HIS A 30 7.85 -40.19 30.97
CA HIS A 30 8.71 -39.54 29.96
C HIS A 30 8.92 -38.03 30.26
N GLU A 31 9.94 -37.43 29.63
CA GLU A 31 10.52 -36.15 30.04
C GLU A 31 9.61 -34.91 29.87
N SER A 32 9.75 -33.97 30.80
CA SER A 32 9.15 -32.63 30.71
C SER A 32 9.89 -31.74 29.71
N VAL A 33 9.53 -31.83 28.43
CA VAL A 33 10.01 -30.90 27.39
C VAL A 33 9.40 -29.51 27.61
N ASN A 34 10.24 -28.52 27.92
CA ASN A 34 9.83 -27.12 28.04
C ASN A 34 9.45 -26.54 26.66
N VAL A 35 8.16 -26.51 26.34
CA VAL A 35 7.64 -25.82 25.15
C VAL A 35 7.66 -24.32 25.37
N ILE A 36 8.78 -23.68 25.01
CA ILE A 36 8.93 -22.23 24.98
C ILE A 36 7.92 -21.65 23.97
N SER A 37 6.88 -20.98 24.47
CA SER A 37 5.91 -20.26 23.64
C SER A 37 6.44 -18.86 23.30
N PRO A 38 6.71 -18.54 22.01
CA PRO A 38 7.13 -17.20 21.63
C PRO A 38 5.92 -16.24 21.50
N ALA A 39 6.17 -14.94 21.75
CA ALA A 39 5.32 -13.82 21.38
C ALA A 39 3.85 -13.84 21.88
N LYS A 40 3.64 -13.53 23.16
CA LYS A 40 2.38 -12.91 23.64
C LYS A 40 2.41 -11.38 23.69
N ASP A 41 3.59 -10.78 23.62
CA ASP A 41 3.80 -9.34 23.86
C ASP A 41 4.06 -8.54 22.57
N LEU A 42 3.05 -8.44 21.71
CA LEU A 42 2.94 -7.32 20.77
C LEU A 42 1.49 -7.05 20.37
N VAL A 43 1.19 -5.80 20.01
CA VAL A 43 -0.16 -5.30 19.63
C VAL A 43 -1.18 -5.31 20.78
N THR A 44 -0.86 -4.58 21.85
CA THR A 44 -1.90 -3.94 22.67
C THR A 44 -2.79 -3.08 21.77
N SER A 45 -4.11 -3.20 21.89
CA SER A 45 -5.07 -2.50 21.03
C SER A 45 -4.99 -0.98 21.21
N LEU A 46 -4.58 -0.28 20.15
CA LEU A 46 -4.72 1.17 20.04
C LEU A 46 -5.82 1.52 19.02
N PRO A 47 -6.67 2.53 19.27
CA PRO A 47 -7.56 3.06 18.25
C PRO A 47 -6.74 3.70 17.11
N PHE A 48 -7.39 3.87 15.94
CA PHE A 48 -6.78 4.45 14.76
C PHE A 48 -6.55 5.97 14.96
N SER A 49 -5.48 6.33 15.67
CA SER A 49 -5.18 7.72 16.01
C SER A 49 -4.90 8.53 14.75
N THR A 50 -5.73 9.55 14.53
CA THR A 50 -5.59 10.55 13.46
C THR A 50 -4.51 11.58 13.80
N HIS A 51 -3.32 11.12 14.17
CA HIS A 51 -2.18 12.02 14.35
C HIS A 51 -1.84 12.69 13.03
N GLU A 52 -1.75 14.02 13.10
CA GLU A 52 -1.82 14.90 11.95
C GLU A 52 -0.61 14.70 11.03
N VAL A 53 -0.88 14.46 9.74
CA VAL A 53 0.15 14.64 8.71
C VAL A 53 0.43 16.14 8.64
N PRO A 54 1.69 16.60 8.72
CA PRO A 54 1.98 18.03 8.64
C PRO A 54 1.45 18.64 7.33
N PHE A 55 0.43 19.48 7.43
CA PHE A 55 -0.31 20.08 6.31
C PHE A 55 0.45 21.21 5.61
N ASN A 56 1.73 20.99 5.28
CA ASN A 56 2.54 21.88 4.43
C ASN A 56 2.49 21.46 2.94
N ILE A 57 1.32 21.00 2.47
CA ILE A 57 1.03 20.90 1.03
C ILE A 57 0.12 22.06 0.63
N ALA A 58 0.60 23.28 0.85
CA ALA A 58 -0.08 24.52 0.49
C ALA A 58 0.09 24.83 -1.02
N VAL A 59 -0.40 23.94 -1.88
CA VAL A 59 -0.76 24.34 -3.26
C VAL A 59 -2.11 25.02 -3.18
N PRO A 60 -2.24 26.32 -3.51
CA PRO A 60 -3.54 26.98 -3.48
C PRO A 60 -4.41 26.46 -4.62
N LEU A 61 -5.32 25.53 -4.31
CA LEU A 61 -6.50 25.26 -5.13
C LEU A 61 -7.36 26.54 -5.15
N ASN A 62 -7.05 27.43 -6.09
CA ASN A 62 -7.73 28.72 -6.26
C ASN A 62 -9.11 28.53 -6.91
N THR A 63 -9.98 27.85 -6.17
CA THR A 63 -11.32 27.43 -6.57
C THR A 63 -12.24 27.54 -5.36
N SER A 64 -13.44 28.09 -5.53
CA SER A 64 -14.45 28.29 -4.48
C SER A 64 -15.15 27.00 -4.00
N PHE A 65 -14.48 25.84 -4.09
CA PHE A 65 -14.98 24.54 -3.67
C PHE A 65 -14.58 24.23 -2.22
N SER A 66 -15.58 24.07 -1.35
CA SER A 66 -15.37 23.53 -0.01
C SER A 66 -15.07 22.03 -0.07
N ILE A 67 -13.80 21.66 0.12
CA ILE A 67 -13.39 20.26 0.21
C ILE A 67 -13.97 19.66 1.51
N PRO A 68 -14.78 18.59 1.46
CA PRO A 68 -15.41 18.04 2.65
C PRO A 68 -14.38 17.34 3.54
N SER A 69 -14.38 17.70 4.84
CA SER A 69 -13.54 17.05 5.86
C SER A 69 -13.92 15.58 6.09
N ARG A 70 -15.20 15.23 5.89
CA ARG A 70 -15.71 13.85 5.88
C ARG A 70 -16.55 13.62 4.62
N PHE A 71 -16.23 12.56 3.88
CA PHE A 71 -16.91 12.16 2.65
C PHE A 71 -17.50 10.77 2.80
N VAL A 72 -18.73 10.59 2.31
CA VAL A 72 -19.45 9.30 2.26
C VAL A 72 -19.53 8.88 0.80
N PRO A 73 -18.71 7.92 0.33
CA PRO A 73 -18.74 7.52 -1.07
C PRO A 73 -20.03 6.75 -1.41
N SER A 74 -20.64 7.09 -2.55
CA SER A 74 -21.75 6.35 -3.13
C SER A 74 -21.32 4.94 -3.53
N ALA A 75 -22.27 4.03 -3.78
CA ALA A 75 -21.98 2.70 -4.32
C ALA A 75 -21.20 2.77 -5.66
N LEU A 76 -21.48 3.77 -6.50
CA LEU A 76 -20.74 4.02 -7.74
C LEU A 76 -19.29 4.44 -7.46
N HIS A 77 -19.05 5.35 -6.50
CA HIS A 77 -17.70 5.73 -6.10
C HIS A 77 -16.92 4.52 -5.55
N LYS A 78 -17.54 3.72 -4.67
CA LYS A 78 -16.94 2.49 -4.12
C LYS A 78 -16.57 1.50 -5.23
N SER A 79 -17.47 1.26 -6.19
CA SER A 79 -17.22 0.37 -7.33
C SER A 79 -16.09 0.88 -8.24
N TYR A 80 -16.06 2.18 -8.53
CA TYR A 80 -14.97 2.80 -9.31
C TYR A 80 -13.62 2.68 -8.59
N MET A 81 -13.56 3.04 -7.30
CA MET A 81 -12.36 2.91 -6.47
C MET A 81 -11.86 1.47 -6.42
N ALA A 82 -12.75 0.49 -6.20
CA ALA A 82 -12.42 -0.92 -6.18
C ALA A 82 -11.86 -1.41 -7.53
N THR A 83 -12.53 -1.07 -8.63
CA THR A 83 -12.11 -1.46 -10.00
C THR A 83 -10.74 -0.89 -10.34
N TYR A 84 -10.53 0.40 -10.07
CA TYR A 84 -9.25 1.09 -10.28
C TYR A 84 -8.13 0.45 -9.45
N LEU A 85 -8.35 0.26 -8.14
CA LEU A 85 -7.36 -0.30 -7.24
C LEU A 85 -6.98 -1.74 -7.64
N HIS A 86 -7.98 -2.59 -7.91
CA HIS A 86 -7.79 -3.97 -8.35
C HIS A 86 -7.01 -4.10 -9.66
N ALA A 87 -7.28 -3.24 -10.66
CA ALA A 87 -6.64 -3.29 -11.98
C ALA A 87 -5.11 -3.17 -11.92
N ASN A 88 -4.54 -2.53 -10.90
CA ASN A 88 -3.10 -2.40 -10.72
C ASN A 88 -2.39 -3.75 -10.51
N ILE A 89 -3.08 -4.79 -10.01
CA ILE A 89 -2.52 -6.14 -9.85
C ILE A 89 -2.27 -6.78 -11.22
N SER A 90 -3.28 -6.74 -12.11
CA SER A 90 -3.18 -7.24 -13.48
C SER A 90 -2.22 -6.41 -14.34
N SER A 91 -2.23 -5.08 -14.20
CA SER A 91 -1.28 -4.23 -14.96
C SER A 91 0.17 -4.49 -14.55
N LEU A 92 0.45 -4.71 -13.26
CA LEU A 92 1.81 -5.07 -12.83
C LEU A 92 2.21 -6.43 -13.40
N ALA A 93 1.37 -7.45 -13.25
CA ALA A 93 1.67 -8.83 -13.66
C ALA A 93 1.79 -9.02 -15.20
N LEU A 94 1.03 -8.25 -15.99
CA LEU A 94 0.87 -8.47 -17.44
C LEU A 94 1.47 -7.37 -18.32
N GLN A 95 1.70 -6.18 -17.79
CA GLN A 95 2.22 -5.01 -18.54
C GLN A 95 3.49 -4.41 -17.94
N SER A 96 3.99 -4.94 -16.80
CA SER A 96 5.13 -4.38 -16.07
C SER A 96 5.00 -2.87 -15.81
N ARG A 97 3.79 -2.38 -15.48
CA ARG A 97 3.52 -1.00 -15.05
C ARG A 97 2.27 -0.92 -14.19
N THR A 98 2.14 0.13 -13.40
CA THR A 98 0.89 0.51 -12.73
C THR A 98 0.67 2.01 -12.83
N PHE A 99 -0.43 2.54 -12.26
CA PHE A 99 -0.58 4.00 -12.17
C PHE A 99 0.55 4.70 -11.40
N PHE A 100 1.27 3.95 -10.54
CA PHE A 100 2.23 4.47 -9.56
C PHE A 100 3.62 3.78 -9.59
N ILE A 101 3.81 2.79 -10.45
CA ILE A 101 5.09 2.13 -10.75
C ILE A 101 5.34 2.30 -12.25
N HIS A 102 6.35 3.09 -12.60
CA HIS A 102 6.69 3.36 -14.00
C HIS A 102 7.32 2.13 -14.66
N HIS A 103 7.12 1.96 -15.97
CA HIS A 103 7.62 0.78 -16.69
C HIS A 103 9.16 0.70 -16.67
N SER A 104 9.86 1.84 -16.73
CA SER A 104 11.33 1.87 -16.65
C SER A 104 11.89 1.38 -15.31
N THR A 105 11.12 1.46 -14.22
CA THR A 105 11.50 0.92 -12.89
C THR A 105 11.44 -0.62 -12.84
N LEU A 106 10.83 -1.25 -13.85
CA LEU A 106 10.69 -2.69 -14.00
C LEU A 106 11.53 -3.24 -15.18
N THR A 107 12.35 -2.41 -15.80
CA THR A 107 13.46 -2.83 -16.66
C THR A 107 14.60 -3.41 -15.80
N PRO A 108 15.31 -4.48 -16.23
CA PRO A 108 16.44 -5.02 -15.47
C PRO A 108 17.58 -4.01 -15.25
N PRO A 109 18.23 -3.96 -14.07
CA PRO A 109 17.98 -4.79 -12.88
C PRO A 109 16.78 -4.31 -12.05
N ILE A 110 15.77 -5.17 -11.89
CA ILE A 110 14.53 -4.85 -11.16
C ILE A 110 14.82 -4.77 -9.65
N PRO A 111 14.36 -3.71 -8.93
CA PRO A 111 14.49 -3.63 -7.48
C PRO A 111 13.82 -4.82 -6.76
N SER A 112 14.52 -5.48 -5.85
CA SER A 112 14.04 -6.69 -5.14
C SER A 112 12.62 -6.59 -4.51
N PRO A 113 12.21 -5.45 -3.88
CA PRO A 113 10.83 -5.27 -3.44
C PRO A 113 9.80 -5.37 -4.58
N LEU A 114 10.11 -4.80 -5.74
CA LEU A 114 9.25 -4.80 -6.92
C LEU A 114 9.28 -6.13 -7.66
N GLN A 115 10.43 -6.80 -7.73
CA GLN A 115 10.54 -8.17 -8.25
C GLN A 115 9.66 -9.14 -7.45
N SER A 116 9.63 -8.98 -6.13
CA SER A 116 8.76 -9.74 -5.21
C SER A 116 7.28 -9.37 -5.37
N ALA A 117 6.96 -8.08 -5.57
CA ALA A 117 5.59 -7.63 -5.85
C ALA A 117 5.07 -8.16 -7.20
N LEU A 118 5.94 -8.21 -8.22
CA LEU A 118 5.64 -8.73 -9.55
C LEU A 118 5.35 -10.23 -9.53
N SER A 119 6.18 -11.04 -8.86
CA SER A 119 5.98 -12.49 -8.75
C SER A 119 4.68 -12.83 -7.98
N VAL A 120 4.40 -12.13 -6.88
CA VAL A 120 3.16 -12.30 -6.11
C VAL A 120 1.93 -11.83 -6.89
N SER A 121 2.06 -10.80 -7.73
CA SER A 121 0.97 -10.37 -8.64
C SER A 121 0.68 -11.41 -9.71
N ALA A 122 1.72 -12.00 -10.33
CA ALA A 122 1.55 -13.09 -11.29
C ALA A 122 0.88 -14.33 -10.64
N LEU A 123 1.28 -14.70 -9.42
CA LEU A 123 0.63 -15.78 -8.65
C LEU A 123 -0.85 -15.48 -8.36
N ALA A 124 -1.19 -14.23 -8.04
CA ALA A 124 -2.57 -13.80 -7.80
C ALA A 124 -3.44 -13.87 -9.07
N ILE A 125 -2.91 -13.45 -10.23
CA ILE A 125 -3.59 -13.55 -11.53
C ILE A 125 -3.76 -15.01 -11.97
N LEU A 126 -2.80 -15.88 -11.66
CA LEU A 126 -2.91 -17.33 -11.85
C LEU A 126 -3.77 -18.04 -10.77
N SER A 127 -4.40 -17.28 -9.87
CA SER A 127 -5.25 -17.79 -8.79
C SER A 127 -4.57 -18.86 -7.91
N SER A 128 -3.23 -18.77 -7.75
CA SER A 128 -2.43 -19.82 -7.12
C SER A 128 -2.73 -19.96 -5.62
N PRO A 129 -2.90 -21.18 -5.08
CA PRO A 129 -3.16 -21.39 -3.65
C PRO A 129 -2.00 -20.90 -2.77
N SER A 130 -0.77 -20.87 -3.30
CA SER A 130 0.42 -20.42 -2.57
C SER A 130 0.54 -18.89 -2.47
N THR A 131 -0.30 -18.12 -3.18
CA THR A 131 -0.18 -16.65 -3.31
C THR A 131 0.00 -15.95 -1.96
N PHE A 132 -0.87 -16.22 -0.98
CA PHE A 132 -0.80 -15.54 0.32
C PHE A 132 0.37 -16.02 1.19
N SER A 133 0.80 -17.28 1.06
CA SER A 133 1.97 -17.78 1.79
C SER A 133 3.27 -17.15 1.29
N ILE A 134 3.38 -17.00 -0.04
CA ILE A 134 4.53 -16.36 -0.69
C ILE A 134 4.50 -14.83 -0.46
N LEU A 135 3.32 -14.20 -0.50
CA LEU A 135 3.12 -12.80 -0.09
C LEU A 135 3.56 -12.56 1.36
N ASP A 136 3.11 -13.40 2.30
CA ASP A 136 3.47 -13.26 3.72
C ASP A 136 4.97 -13.47 3.95
N SER A 137 5.64 -14.31 3.14
CA SER A 137 7.10 -14.46 3.16
C SER A 137 7.81 -13.20 2.67
N HIS A 138 7.49 -12.72 1.46
CA HIS A 138 8.12 -11.51 0.91
C HIS A 138 7.82 -10.25 1.72
N LEU A 139 6.62 -10.13 2.31
CA LEU A 139 6.26 -9.04 3.20
C LEU A 139 7.10 -9.06 4.49
N ARG A 140 7.34 -10.23 5.09
CA ARG A 140 8.25 -10.35 6.24
C ARG A 140 9.66 -9.91 5.88
N THR A 141 10.21 -10.39 4.77
CA THR A 141 11.53 -9.97 4.27
C THR A 141 11.58 -8.46 4.06
N LEU A 142 10.60 -7.89 3.35
CA LEU A 142 10.54 -6.46 3.08
C LEU A 142 10.51 -5.62 4.37
N ILE A 143 9.75 -6.07 5.38
CA ILE A 143 9.71 -5.42 6.70
C ILE A 143 11.07 -5.53 7.40
N THR A 144 11.70 -6.71 7.45
CA THR A 144 12.98 -6.90 8.15
C THR A 144 14.16 -6.22 7.49
N THR A 145 14.13 -6.00 6.17
CA THR A 145 15.16 -5.25 5.41
C THR A 145 14.88 -3.75 5.31
N SER A 146 13.68 -3.28 5.64
CA SER A 146 13.34 -1.85 5.51
C SER A 146 14.22 -0.90 6.35
N PRO A 147 14.56 -1.17 7.63
CA PRO A 147 15.33 -0.23 8.43
C PRO A 147 16.77 0.01 7.92
N GLN A 148 17.38 -1.00 7.29
CA GLN A 148 18.73 -0.94 6.76
C GLN A 148 18.76 -0.43 5.30
N THR A 149 17.62 -0.48 4.59
CA THR A 149 17.52 -0.02 3.19
C THR A 149 16.93 1.37 3.03
N PHE A 150 16.30 1.96 4.05
CA PHE A 150 15.68 3.29 4.01
C PHE A 150 16.71 4.46 4.05
N TYR A 151 17.84 4.31 3.35
CA TYR A 151 18.89 5.33 3.19
C TYR A 151 18.70 6.21 1.94
N SER A 152 17.69 5.95 1.10
CA SER A 152 17.43 6.72 -0.13
C SER A 152 15.94 6.88 -0.43
N PRO A 153 15.52 7.96 -1.12
CA PRO A 153 14.13 8.10 -1.57
C PRO A 153 13.65 6.96 -2.46
N LEU A 154 14.53 6.38 -3.29
CA LEU A 154 14.23 5.26 -4.19
C LEU A 154 13.95 3.96 -3.45
N SER A 155 14.76 3.61 -2.44
CA SER A 155 14.54 2.37 -1.67
C SER A 155 13.29 2.46 -0.78
N ILE A 156 12.94 3.65 -0.28
CA ILE A 156 11.65 3.90 0.37
C ILE A 156 10.52 3.76 -0.65
N LEU A 157 10.63 4.39 -1.83
CA LEU A 157 9.65 4.33 -2.91
C LEU A 157 9.30 2.88 -3.30
N HIS A 158 10.32 2.08 -3.67
CA HIS A 158 10.13 0.68 -4.07
C HIS A 158 9.49 -0.16 -2.96
N SER A 159 9.78 0.14 -1.70
CA SER A 159 9.21 -0.56 -0.54
C SER A 159 7.76 -0.18 -0.29
N VAL A 160 7.38 1.10 -0.44
CA VAL A 160 5.97 1.54 -0.36
C VAL A 160 5.17 0.98 -1.53
N GLN A 161 5.72 1.03 -2.76
CA GLN A 161 5.10 0.46 -3.95
C GLN A 161 4.78 -1.03 -3.77
N ALA A 162 5.75 -1.83 -3.32
CA ALA A 162 5.55 -3.26 -3.03
C ALA A 162 4.52 -3.48 -1.91
N LEU A 163 4.56 -2.68 -0.83
CA LEU A 163 3.60 -2.80 0.28
C LEU A 163 2.15 -2.48 -0.15
N ILE A 164 1.95 -1.51 -1.06
CA ILE A 164 0.65 -1.21 -1.67
C ILE A 164 0.16 -2.44 -2.45
N ILE A 165 0.99 -3.01 -3.33
CA ILE A 165 0.62 -4.21 -4.11
C ILE A 165 0.19 -5.37 -3.21
N TYR A 166 0.92 -5.63 -2.11
CA TYR A 166 0.52 -6.67 -1.15
C TYR A 166 -0.82 -6.37 -0.46
N GLN A 167 -1.15 -5.10 -0.18
CA GLN A 167 -2.48 -4.75 0.35
C GLN A 167 -3.58 -4.92 -0.70
N LEU A 168 -3.33 -4.55 -1.96
CA LEU A 168 -4.27 -4.76 -3.07
C LEU A 168 -4.59 -6.24 -3.24
N ILE A 169 -3.56 -7.10 -3.28
CA ILE A 169 -3.71 -8.55 -3.42
C ILE A 169 -4.49 -9.13 -2.24
N ARG A 170 -4.21 -8.71 -1.00
CA ARG A 170 -4.99 -9.14 0.19
C ARG A 170 -6.45 -8.69 0.18
N LEU A 171 -6.78 -7.52 -0.38
CA LEU A 171 -8.13 -6.95 -0.36
C LEU A 171 -9.02 -7.42 -1.52
N PHE A 172 -8.45 -7.59 -2.72
CA PHE A 172 -9.21 -7.74 -3.97
C PHE A 172 -9.05 -9.09 -4.68
N SER A 173 -8.07 -9.93 -4.35
CA SER A 173 -7.90 -11.23 -5.04
C SER A 173 -9.13 -12.13 -4.91
N SER A 174 -9.39 -12.94 -5.94
CA SER A 174 -10.45 -13.96 -6.00
C SER A 174 -10.57 -14.83 -4.74
N HIS A 175 -9.43 -15.22 -4.17
CA HIS A 175 -9.35 -16.07 -2.97
C HIS A 175 -9.14 -15.28 -1.65
N SER A 176 -9.40 -13.96 -1.64
CA SER A 176 -9.29 -13.11 -0.44
C SER A 176 -10.32 -13.52 0.63
N THR A 177 -9.84 -14.15 1.70
CA THR A 177 -10.65 -14.49 2.88
C THR A 177 -10.76 -13.30 3.84
N ALA A 178 -11.72 -13.36 4.77
CA ALA A 178 -11.84 -12.37 5.85
C ALA A 178 -10.52 -12.21 6.65
N GLN A 179 -9.74 -13.29 6.81
CA GLN A 179 -8.42 -13.24 7.43
C GLN A 179 -7.43 -12.39 6.62
N GLN A 180 -7.41 -12.51 5.28
CA GLN A 180 -6.51 -11.69 4.45
C GLN A 180 -6.88 -10.20 4.50
N LYS A 181 -8.18 -9.89 4.57
CA LYS A 181 -8.67 -8.51 4.77
C LYS A 181 -8.28 -7.96 6.16
N PHE A 182 -8.32 -8.77 7.21
CA PHE A 182 -7.80 -8.41 8.54
C PHE A 182 -6.27 -8.26 8.57
N HIS A 183 -5.52 -9.11 7.86
CA HIS A 183 -4.07 -8.95 7.68
C HIS A 183 -3.73 -7.66 6.91
N ALA A 184 -4.59 -7.22 5.98
CA ALA A 184 -4.45 -5.92 5.32
C ALA A 184 -4.76 -4.76 6.27
N GLU A 185 -5.82 -4.86 7.08
CA GLU A 185 -6.17 -3.85 8.07
C GLU A 185 -5.03 -3.54 9.04
N THR A 186 -4.44 -4.59 9.63
CA THR A 186 -3.30 -4.48 10.55
C THR A 186 -2.03 -3.95 9.88
N SER A 187 -1.95 -3.96 8.55
CA SER A 187 -0.83 -3.42 7.77
C SER A 187 -0.98 -1.93 7.42
N PHE A 188 -2.17 -1.33 7.54
CA PHE A 188 -2.36 0.10 7.20
C PHE A 188 -1.58 1.10 8.06
N PRO A 189 -1.37 0.90 9.38
CA PRO A 189 -0.50 1.78 10.16
C PRO A 189 0.95 1.79 9.66
N LEU A 190 1.47 0.64 9.21
CA LEU A 190 2.78 0.53 8.59
C LEU A 190 2.82 1.26 7.24
N LEU A 191 1.81 1.04 6.39
CA LEU A 191 1.70 1.75 5.11
C LEU A 191 1.65 3.26 5.31
N ASN A 192 0.89 3.77 6.29
CA ASN A 192 0.90 5.18 6.65
C ASN A 192 2.30 5.67 7.06
N LYS A 193 2.98 4.96 7.95
CA LYS A 193 4.34 5.31 8.41
C LYS A 193 5.33 5.40 7.25
N TRP A 194 5.34 4.43 6.34
CA TRP A 194 6.25 4.45 5.18
C TRP A 194 5.84 5.50 4.13
N THR A 195 4.54 5.80 3.99
CA THR A 195 4.06 6.88 3.11
C THR A 195 4.51 8.25 3.62
N ILE A 196 4.48 8.48 4.94
CA ILE A 196 5.01 9.71 5.56
C ILE A 196 6.52 9.80 5.35
N ALA A 197 7.28 8.71 5.56
CA ALA A 197 8.72 8.70 5.30
C ALA A 197 9.05 9.00 3.82
N LEU A 198 8.25 8.46 2.88
CA LEU A 198 8.37 8.75 1.45
C LEU A 198 8.03 10.21 1.11
N GLN A 199 7.05 10.79 1.80
CA GLN A 199 6.67 12.20 1.66
C GLN A 199 7.78 13.13 2.17
N THR A 200 8.42 12.83 3.30
CA THR A 200 9.60 13.57 3.78
C THR A 200 10.74 13.48 2.75
N ALA A 201 11.10 12.27 2.33
CA ALA A 201 12.15 12.02 1.35
C ALA A 201 11.90 12.68 -0.01
N TYR A 202 10.64 12.96 -0.37
CA TYR A 202 10.27 13.73 -1.56
C TYR A 202 10.59 15.22 -1.43
N PHE A 203 10.38 15.82 -0.25
CA PHE A 203 10.71 17.23 -0.01
C PHE A 203 12.21 17.48 0.17
N GLU A 204 12.99 16.43 0.43
CA GLU A 204 14.46 16.45 0.46
C GLU A 204 15.09 16.37 -0.95
N LEU A 205 14.31 16.06 -2.00
CA LEU A 205 14.79 16.09 -3.39
C LEU A 205 14.95 17.54 -3.89
N PRO A 206 15.90 17.80 -4.82
CA PRO A 206 16.00 19.11 -5.48
C PRO A 206 14.66 19.53 -6.10
N PRO A 207 14.29 20.82 -6.09
CA PRO A 207 13.00 21.26 -6.61
C PRO A 207 12.89 21.08 -8.14
N ALA A 208 13.87 21.59 -8.89
CA ALA A 208 13.93 21.46 -10.35
C ALA A 208 14.15 20.00 -10.77
N THR A 209 13.58 19.61 -11.91
CA THR A 209 13.90 18.37 -12.63
C THR A 209 14.76 18.73 -13.84
N THR A 210 16.02 18.36 -13.82
CA THR A 210 16.99 18.57 -14.91
C THR A 210 16.94 17.47 -15.97
N THR A 211 16.50 16.27 -15.59
CA THR A 211 16.39 15.11 -16.49
C THR A 211 15.01 14.45 -16.43
N PHE A 212 14.68 13.68 -17.49
CA PHE A 212 13.50 12.82 -17.51
C PHE A 212 13.47 11.84 -16.32
N GLN A 213 14.61 11.24 -15.97
CA GLN A 213 14.69 10.27 -14.88
C GLN A 213 14.38 10.91 -13.52
N GLU A 214 14.86 12.12 -13.25
CA GLU A 214 14.47 12.88 -12.04
C GLU A 214 12.97 13.19 -12.01
N TRP A 215 12.35 13.48 -13.16
CA TRP A 215 10.91 13.69 -13.25
C TRP A 215 10.13 12.40 -12.98
N ILE A 216 10.50 11.29 -13.63
CA ILE A 216 9.89 9.96 -13.42
C ILE A 216 9.97 9.53 -11.96
N VAL A 217 11.11 9.75 -11.29
CA VAL A 217 11.25 9.43 -9.86
C VAL A 217 10.31 10.28 -9.00
N LYS A 218 10.29 11.61 -9.17
CA LYS A 218 9.38 12.49 -8.40
C LYS A 218 7.92 12.18 -8.66
N GLU A 219 7.56 11.88 -9.90
CA GLU A 219 6.19 11.55 -10.31
C GLU A 219 5.76 10.17 -9.80
N SER A 220 6.66 9.18 -9.81
CA SER A 220 6.44 7.87 -9.17
C SER A 220 6.17 8.02 -7.67
N ILE A 221 6.90 8.90 -6.99
CA ILE A 221 6.68 9.18 -5.57
C ILE A 221 5.28 9.79 -5.34
N ARG A 222 4.94 10.86 -6.07
CA ARG A 222 3.62 11.52 -5.96
C ARG A 222 2.46 10.55 -6.17
N ARG A 223 2.53 9.72 -7.23
CA ARG A 223 1.52 8.71 -7.57
C ARG A 223 1.47 7.56 -6.58
N THR A 224 2.60 7.19 -5.97
CA THR A 224 2.67 6.20 -4.89
C THR A 224 2.02 6.72 -3.61
N ILE A 225 2.29 7.98 -3.23
CA ILE A 225 1.64 8.64 -2.09
C ILE A 225 0.13 8.75 -2.33
N LEU A 226 -0.29 9.22 -3.52
CA LEU A 226 -1.72 9.27 -3.90
C LEU A 226 -2.38 7.89 -3.80
N THR A 227 -1.76 6.85 -4.35
CA THR A 227 -2.34 5.50 -4.33
C THR A 227 -2.42 4.93 -2.91
N SER A 228 -1.43 5.20 -2.05
CA SER A 228 -1.47 4.81 -0.63
C SER A 228 -2.63 5.48 0.12
N VAL A 229 -2.80 6.80 -0.04
CA VAL A 229 -3.90 7.54 0.58
C VAL A 229 -5.24 7.10 -0.01
N PHE A 230 -5.34 6.87 -1.32
CA PHE A 230 -6.56 6.44 -2.01
C PHE A 230 -7.00 5.03 -1.58
N LEU A 231 -6.06 4.09 -1.46
CA LEU A 231 -6.33 2.75 -0.94
C LEU A 231 -6.83 2.76 0.51
N ARG A 232 -6.22 3.59 1.37
CA ARG A 232 -6.70 3.81 2.74
C ARG A 232 -8.07 4.49 2.78
N SER A 233 -8.31 5.43 1.87
CA SER A 233 -9.60 6.13 1.73
C SER A 233 -10.72 5.17 1.35
N TYR A 234 -10.45 4.28 0.39
CA TYR A 234 -11.34 3.17 0.03
C TYR A 234 -11.60 2.26 1.23
N TYR A 235 -10.55 1.81 1.93
CA TYR A 235 -10.71 0.88 3.05
C TYR A 235 -11.54 1.45 4.21
N CYS A 236 -11.27 2.69 4.66
CA CYS A 236 -12.11 3.34 5.67
C CYS A 236 -13.56 3.49 5.18
N SER A 237 -13.77 3.77 3.90
CA SER A 237 -15.11 3.89 3.32
C SER A 237 -15.88 2.56 3.30
N GLU A 238 -15.18 1.42 3.18
CA GLU A 238 -15.77 0.09 3.29
C GLU A 238 -16.03 -0.33 4.75
N ARG A 239 -15.12 -0.01 5.69
CA ARG A 239 -15.23 -0.40 7.10
C ARG A 239 -16.17 0.51 7.91
N ASP A 240 -15.98 1.81 7.77
CA ASP A 240 -16.61 2.86 8.61
C ASP A 240 -17.77 3.57 7.88
N GLY A 241 -17.92 3.32 6.57
CA GLY A 241 -18.91 3.95 5.70
C GLY A 241 -18.50 5.33 5.17
N TYR A 242 -17.39 5.90 5.64
CA TYR A 242 -16.90 7.22 5.25
C TYR A 242 -15.36 7.28 5.22
N THR A 243 -14.82 8.37 4.69
CA THR A 243 -13.39 8.70 4.80
C THR A 243 -13.17 10.17 5.08
N GLU A 244 -12.11 10.47 5.83
CA GLU A 244 -11.67 11.83 6.21
C GLU A 244 -10.35 12.20 5.51
N LEU A 245 -9.90 11.37 4.57
CA LEU A 245 -8.65 11.56 3.81
C LEU A 245 -8.85 12.40 2.53
N VAL A 246 -10.06 12.88 2.23
CA VAL A 246 -10.35 13.68 1.03
C VAL A 246 -9.57 15.02 0.98
N PRO A 247 -9.40 15.77 2.09
CA PRO A 247 -8.51 16.94 2.09
C PRO A 247 -7.05 16.62 1.76
N LEU A 248 -6.57 15.42 2.14
CA LEU A 248 -5.24 14.95 1.76
C LEU A 248 -5.20 14.55 0.28
N LEU A 249 -6.18 13.76 -0.21
CA LEU A 249 -6.28 13.41 -1.63
C LEU A 249 -6.32 14.65 -2.55
N ALA A 250 -7.06 15.69 -2.16
CA ALA A 250 -7.21 16.92 -2.93
C ALA A 250 -5.96 17.82 -2.93
N SER A 251 -5.09 17.71 -1.93
CA SER A 251 -3.86 18.51 -1.85
C SER A 251 -2.65 17.81 -2.49
N LEU A 252 -2.69 16.50 -2.74
CA LEU A 252 -1.54 15.75 -3.27
C LEU A 252 -1.18 16.16 -4.72
N PRO A 253 0.05 16.64 -4.96
CA PRO A 253 0.45 17.16 -6.27
C PRO A 253 0.85 16.02 -7.22
N VAL A 254 -0.10 15.46 -7.96
CA VAL A 254 0.17 14.60 -9.14
C VAL A 254 0.18 15.48 -10.39
N THR A 255 1.10 15.21 -11.33
CA THR A 255 1.30 16.10 -12.48
C THR A 255 0.17 15.97 -13.49
N ASN A 256 -0.41 17.12 -13.90
CA ASN A 256 -1.49 17.19 -14.89
C ASN A 256 -1.06 16.75 -16.31
N LYS A 257 0.24 16.79 -16.61
CA LYS A 257 0.87 16.22 -17.82
C LYS A 257 0.89 14.68 -17.78
N GLY A 258 -0.29 14.06 -17.65
CA GLY A 258 -0.44 12.62 -17.47
C GLY A 258 0.08 11.79 -18.65
N TRP A 259 0.12 12.36 -19.86
CA TRP A 259 0.67 11.75 -21.07
C TRP A 259 2.17 11.43 -20.94
N ILE A 260 2.94 12.31 -20.28
CA ILE A 260 4.39 12.15 -20.08
C ILE A 260 4.74 10.89 -19.26
N TRP A 261 3.81 10.41 -18.42
CA TRP A 261 3.98 9.17 -17.64
C TRP A 261 3.90 7.88 -18.50
N GLU A 262 3.41 7.98 -19.73
CA GLU A 262 3.32 6.85 -20.66
C GLU A 262 4.34 6.94 -21.82
N MET A 263 5.20 7.96 -21.83
CA MET A 263 6.20 8.18 -22.88
C MET A 263 7.52 7.43 -22.63
N GLY A 264 8.20 7.08 -23.73
CA GLY A 264 9.57 6.61 -23.73
C GLY A 264 10.60 7.70 -23.41
N MET A 265 11.83 7.27 -23.11
CA MET A 265 12.97 8.19 -22.91
C MET A 265 13.31 8.98 -24.17
N GLU A 266 13.09 8.37 -25.34
CA GLU A 266 13.42 8.91 -26.66
C GLU A 266 12.48 10.07 -27.04
N GLU A 267 11.20 9.98 -26.66
CA GLU A 267 10.15 10.96 -27.00
C GLU A 267 10.25 12.27 -26.19
N TRP A 268 10.84 12.23 -24.99
CA TRP A 268 10.96 13.40 -24.09
C TRP A 268 11.83 14.53 -24.68
N GLY A 269 12.78 14.21 -25.56
CA GLY A 269 13.71 15.21 -26.12
C GLY A 269 13.05 16.16 -27.12
N GLU A 270 12.14 15.65 -27.93
CA GLU A 270 11.53 16.41 -29.04
C GLU A 270 10.45 17.37 -28.53
N ASP A 271 9.59 16.91 -27.61
CA ASP A 271 8.39 17.63 -27.16
C ASP A 271 8.67 18.77 -26.14
N LEU A 272 9.94 18.97 -25.76
CA LEU A 272 10.40 20.12 -24.97
C LEU A 272 11.00 21.25 -25.81
N GLY A 273 11.14 21.07 -27.13
CA GLY A 273 11.63 22.13 -28.03
C GLY A 273 13.09 22.53 -27.81
N VAL A 274 13.92 21.66 -27.23
CA VAL A 274 15.36 21.87 -27.12
C VAL A 274 16.03 21.40 -28.40
N SER A 275 16.29 22.33 -29.31
CA SER A 275 17.04 22.10 -30.54
C SER A 275 18.42 21.50 -30.23
N VAL A 276 18.67 20.28 -30.72
CA VAL A 276 19.97 19.59 -30.58
C VAL A 276 21.12 20.34 -31.28
N GLU A 277 20.79 21.33 -32.10
CA GLU A 277 21.70 22.20 -32.85
C GLU A 277 22.38 23.26 -31.96
N ASP A 278 21.75 23.72 -30.87
CA ASP A 278 22.31 24.76 -29.99
C ASP A 278 23.51 24.30 -29.15
N VAL A 279 23.69 22.98 -28.99
CA VAL A 279 24.79 22.38 -28.20
C VAL A 279 26.08 22.22 -29.03
N ARG A 280 26.05 22.45 -30.35
CA ARG A 280 27.25 22.36 -31.21
C ARG A 280 27.97 23.68 -31.43
N ASN A 281 27.26 24.82 -31.38
CA ASN A 281 27.82 26.12 -31.77
C ASN A 281 28.67 26.82 -30.69
N THR A 282 28.90 26.21 -29.52
CA THR A 282 29.70 26.79 -28.42
C THR A 282 31.15 26.30 -28.36
N ASN A 283 31.55 25.34 -29.21
CA ASN A 283 32.86 24.69 -29.10
C ASN A 283 33.87 25.07 -30.22
N ASP A 284 33.44 25.81 -31.24
CA ASP A 284 34.28 26.26 -32.37
C ASP A 284 34.57 27.78 -32.31
N SER A 285 34.69 28.37 -31.11
CA SER A 285 34.84 29.84 -30.93
C SER A 285 35.58 30.28 -29.65
N GLU A 286 36.69 29.62 -29.29
CA GLU A 286 37.77 30.20 -28.46
C GLU A 286 39.14 29.57 -28.80
#